data_AF-A0A8T6ISY2-F1
#
_entry.id   AF-A0A8T6ISY2-F1
#
_cell.length_a   1.000
_cell.length_b   1.000
_cell.length_c   1.000
_cell.angle_alpha   90.00
_cell.angle_beta   90.00
_cell.angle_gamma   90.00
#
_symmetry.space_group_name_H-M   'P 1'
#
loop_
_entity.id
_entity.type
_entity.pdbx_description
1 polymer ?
#
loop_
_entity_poly.entity_id
_entity_poly.type
_entity_poly.pdbx_seq_one_letter_code
_entity_poly.pdbx_strand_id
1 'polypeptide(L)'
;MQFYMRGDAERGASEGALYLTNIQQLYDREDRKKDDEPEIITEVLGNKPQANLDDEVDFRERIIERDGSPVLVVNDEAHHTHDPESAWNKTIRALHEGHTAGLSAQLDFSATPRYSKGALFAWTISDYPLKQAIRDNIVKRPVKGITDIGEMPSDDTAIKYEPYIIAGIERWREYREQLAPIDKNPKKPLLFIMMNKTKEADDIGAYLRRKFPDEFAGDKTLVIHTDRKGEVSKKDLEDARKAAKEVDLDESSIN
;
A
#
# COMPACT_ATOMS: atom_id res chain seq x y z
N MET A 1 -16.57 -8.60 -21.03
CA MET A 1 -15.48 -8.65 -20.03
C MET A 1 -16.07 -8.63 -18.62
N GLN A 2 -15.59 -9.49 -17.72
CA GLN A 2 -16.02 -9.58 -16.31
C GLN A 2 -14.93 -9.07 -15.37
N PHE A 3 -15.33 -8.60 -14.18
CA PHE A 3 -14.43 -8.03 -13.17
C PHE A 3 -14.54 -8.84 -11.89
N TYR A 4 -13.38 -9.21 -11.34
CA TYR A 4 -13.24 -10.04 -10.15
C TYR A 4 -12.36 -9.34 -9.12
N MET A 5 -12.91 -9.13 -7.93
CA MET A 5 -12.18 -8.71 -6.73
C MET A 5 -12.24 -9.84 -5.70
N ARG A 6 -11.36 -9.78 -4.69
CA ARG A 6 -11.29 -10.79 -3.63
C ARG A 6 -12.69 -11.17 -3.12
N GLY A 7 -12.97 -12.47 -3.07
CA GLY A 7 -14.27 -13.03 -2.64
C GLY A 7 -15.30 -13.19 -3.76
N ASP A 8 -15.05 -12.68 -4.96
CA ASP A 8 -15.95 -12.90 -6.09
C ASP A 8 -15.85 -14.33 -6.62
N ALA A 9 -16.97 -15.05 -6.57
CA ALA A 9 -17.14 -16.34 -7.23
C ALA A 9 -17.03 -16.22 -8.77
N GLU A 10 -16.64 -17.32 -9.43
CA GLU A 10 -16.67 -17.43 -10.89
C GLU A 10 -18.09 -17.15 -11.41
N ARG A 11 -18.19 -16.21 -12.34
CA ARG A 11 -19.43 -15.92 -13.07
C ARG A 11 -19.36 -16.68 -14.40
N GLY A 12 -20.52 -16.97 -14.99
CA GLY A 12 -20.61 -17.78 -16.22
C GLY A 12 -19.82 -17.23 -17.42
N ALA A 13 -19.92 -17.91 -18.57
CA ALA A 13 -19.09 -17.64 -19.75
C ALA A 13 -18.86 -16.14 -20.05
N SER A 14 -17.59 -15.77 -20.25
CA SER A 14 -17.15 -14.40 -20.48
C SER A 14 -16.15 -14.34 -21.62
N GLU A 15 -16.24 -13.31 -22.46
CA GLU A 15 -15.23 -13.04 -23.51
C GLU A 15 -13.86 -12.60 -22.96
N GLY A 16 -13.76 -12.33 -21.65
CA GLY A 16 -12.52 -11.93 -21.00
C GLY A 16 -12.77 -11.52 -19.55
N ALA A 17 -11.71 -11.49 -18.75
CA ALA A 17 -11.79 -11.21 -17.33
C ALA A 17 -10.65 -10.32 -16.83
N LEU A 18 -10.98 -9.40 -15.93
CA LEU A 18 -10.04 -8.57 -15.19
C LEU A 18 -10.09 -8.95 -13.72
N TYR A 19 -8.95 -9.35 -13.17
CA TYR A 19 -8.78 -9.64 -11.75
C TYR A 19 -8.02 -8.48 -11.10
N LEU A 20 -8.63 -7.86 -10.09
CA LEU A 20 -7.99 -6.84 -9.27
C LEU A 20 -7.74 -7.43 -7.88
N THR A 21 -6.46 -7.68 -7.58
CA THR A 21 -6.06 -8.30 -6.32
C THR A 21 -4.66 -7.87 -5.87
N ASN A 22 -4.37 -8.07 -4.59
CA ASN A 22 -3.03 -7.97 -4.06
C ASN A 22 -2.22 -9.22 -4.42
N ILE A 23 -0.95 -9.03 -4.78
CA ILE A 23 -0.04 -10.10 -5.24
C ILE A 23 0.02 -11.30 -4.27
N GLN A 24 -0.11 -11.06 -2.95
CA GLN A 24 -0.06 -12.11 -1.94
C GLN A 24 -1.21 -13.13 -2.07
N GLN A 25 -2.31 -12.76 -2.70
CA GLN A 25 -3.42 -13.70 -2.94
C GLN A 25 -3.14 -14.69 -4.06
N LEU A 26 -2.13 -14.43 -4.90
CA LEU A 26 -1.73 -15.28 -6.02
C LEU A 26 -0.51 -16.17 -5.69
N TYR A 27 0.09 -15.98 -4.52
CA TYR A 27 1.23 -16.77 -4.07
C TYR A 27 0.80 -18.20 -3.73
N ASP A 28 1.70 -19.16 -3.96
CA ASP A 28 1.49 -20.54 -3.53
C ASP A 28 1.28 -20.59 -2.01
N ARG A 29 0.14 -21.14 -1.58
CA ARG A 29 -0.12 -21.44 -0.18
C ARG A 29 0.51 -22.80 0.14
N GLU A 30 1.70 -22.78 0.76
CA GLU A 30 2.40 -24.02 1.17
C GLU A 30 1.54 -24.92 2.08
N ASP A 31 0.59 -24.32 2.82
CA ASP A 31 -0.28 -25.04 3.77
C ASP A 31 -1.31 -25.96 3.11
N ARG A 32 -1.56 -25.86 1.79
CA ARG A 32 -2.43 -26.82 1.08
C ARG A 32 -1.75 -28.16 0.76
N LYS A 33 -0.43 -28.26 0.89
CA LYS A 33 0.34 -29.48 0.52
C LYS A 33 0.96 -30.24 1.69
N LYS A 34 0.82 -29.75 2.92
CA LYS A 34 1.22 -30.49 4.14
C LYS A 34 -0.02 -31.10 4.80
N ASP A 35 -0.62 -32.07 4.12
CA ASP A 35 -1.38 -33.07 4.85
C ASP A 35 -0.36 -34.09 5.37
N ASP A 36 -0.14 -34.11 6.69
CA ASP A 36 0.64 -35.12 7.42
C ASP A 36 -0.04 -36.52 7.41
N GLU A 37 -1.02 -36.75 6.52
CA GLU A 37 -1.70 -38.03 6.38
C GLU A 37 -0.88 -39.00 5.48
N PRO A 38 -0.55 -40.21 5.97
CA PRO A 38 0.06 -41.24 5.14
C PRO A 38 -0.83 -41.58 3.94
N GLU A 39 -0.26 -41.73 2.74
CA GLU A 39 -0.97 -42.03 1.48
C GLU A 39 -1.99 -43.18 1.61
N ILE A 40 -1.69 -44.18 2.43
CA ILE A 40 -2.54 -45.35 2.70
C ILE A 40 -3.89 -44.96 3.32
N ILE A 41 -3.93 -43.90 4.15
CA ILE A 41 -5.16 -43.43 4.79
C ILE A 41 -6.04 -42.69 3.78
N THR A 42 -5.43 -41.88 2.91
CA THR A 42 -6.12 -41.15 1.84
C THR A 42 -6.70 -42.09 0.77
N GLU A 43 -6.03 -43.21 0.48
CA GLU A 43 -6.49 -44.19 -0.51
C GLU A 43 -7.73 -44.98 -0.04
N VAL A 44 -7.89 -45.16 1.27
CA VAL A 44 -9.01 -45.92 1.87
C VAL A 44 -10.21 -45.02 2.24
N LEU A 45 -9.95 -43.79 2.72
CA LEU A 45 -10.98 -42.89 3.22
C LEU A 45 -11.33 -41.74 2.25
N GLY A 46 -10.55 -41.57 1.18
CA GLY A 46 -10.64 -40.43 0.27
C GLY A 46 -9.97 -39.19 0.86
N ASN A 47 -9.90 -38.11 0.07
CA ASN A 47 -9.37 -36.83 0.53
C ASN A 47 -10.20 -36.30 1.71
N LYS A 48 -9.53 -35.80 2.75
CA LYS A 48 -10.19 -35.15 3.88
C LYS A 48 -11.08 -34.01 3.38
N PRO A 49 -12.36 -33.95 3.78
CA PRO A 49 -13.24 -32.86 3.39
C PRO A 49 -12.68 -31.54 3.95
N GLN A 50 -12.61 -30.51 3.10
CA GLN A 50 -12.13 -29.19 3.50
C GLN A 50 -12.98 -28.65 4.65
N ALA A 51 -12.34 -28.19 5.73
CA ALA A 51 -13.02 -27.66 6.91
C ALA A 51 -13.82 -26.38 6.63
N ASN A 52 -13.47 -25.67 5.55
CA ASN A 52 -14.21 -24.52 5.05
C ASN A 52 -14.80 -24.86 3.68
N LEU A 53 -16.13 -24.82 3.57
CA LEU A 53 -16.85 -24.93 2.30
C LEU A 53 -16.80 -23.62 1.48
N ASP A 54 -16.37 -22.52 2.11
CA ASP A 54 -16.07 -21.24 1.49
C ASP A 54 -14.61 -21.16 1.06
N ASP A 55 -14.08 -22.22 0.46
CA ASP A 55 -12.77 -22.14 -0.18
C ASP A 55 -12.93 -21.20 -1.39
N GLU A 56 -12.66 -19.90 -1.16
CA GLU A 56 -12.43 -18.91 -2.21
C GLU A 56 -11.50 -19.57 -3.24
N VAL A 57 -12.07 -19.98 -4.38
CA VAL A 57 -11.32 -20.63 -5.46
C VAL A 57 -10.15 -19.71 -5.81
N ASP A 58 -8.94 -20.27 -5.81
CA ASP A 58 -7.72 -19.50 -5.94
C ASP A 58 -7.73 -18.76 -7.28
N PHE A 59 -7.58 -17.43 -7.25
CA PHE A 59 -7.55 -16.63 -8.46
C PHE A 59 -6.47 -17.12 -9.43
N ARG A 60 -5.37 -17.66 -8.92
CA ARG A 60 -4.32 -18.25 -9.76
C ARG A 60 -4.81 -19.45 -10.54
N GLU A 61 -5.50 -20.40 -9.89
CA GLU A 61 -6.06 -21.59 -10.54
C GLU A 61 -7.09 -21.19 -11.59
N ARG A 62 -7.99 -20.25 -11.26
CA ARG A 62 -9.00 -19.74 -12.19
C ARG A 62 -8.40 -19.05 -13.41
N ILE A 63 -7.31 -18.30 -13.21
CA ILE A 63 -6.59 -17.67 -14.32
C ILE A 63 -6.00 -18.77 -15.20
N ILE A 64 -5.36 -19.78 -14.63
CA ILE A 64 -4.72 -20.89 -15.36
C ILE A 64 -5.74 -21.73 -16.15
N GLU A 65 -6.90 -22.03 -15.57
CA GLU A 65 -7.95 -22.85 -16.19
C GLU A 65 -8.71 -22.12 -17.30
N ARG A 66 -8.64 -20.79 -17.35
CA ARG A 66 -9.27 -20.03 -18.43
C ARG A 66 -8.56 -20.32 -19.75
N ASP A 67 -9.35 -20.70 -20.74
CA ASP A 67 -8.85 -20.96 -22.09
C ASP A 67 -9.30 -19.85 -23.07
N GLY A 68 -8.60 -19.76 -24.20
CA GLY A 68 -8.99 -18.92 -25.32
C GLY A 68 -8.38 -17.51 -25.37
N SER A 69 -7.55 -17.11 -24.41
CA SER A 69 -6.76 -15.86 -24.48
C SER A 69 -5.52 -15.90 -23.56
N PRO A 70 -4.40 -15.28 -23.95
CA PRO A 70 -3.21 -15.19 -23.10
C PRO A 70 -3.40 -14.21 -21.93
N VAL A 71 -2.58 -14.37 -20.88
CA VAL A 71 -2.64 -13.56 -19.66
C VAL A 71 -1.86 -12.26 -19.82
N LEU A 72 -2.46 -11.13 -19.44
CA LEU A 72 -1.79 -9.84 -19.28
C LEU A 72 -1.64 -9.52 -17.79
N VAL A 73 -0.42 -9.25 -17.34
CA VAL A 73 -0.14 -8.80 -15.97
C VAL A 73 0.12 -7.30 -15.97
N VAL A 74 -0.58 -6.57 -15.12
CA VAL A 74 -0.37 -5.13 -14.89
C VAL A 74 -0.09 -4.91 -13.42
N ASN A 75 1.11 -4.43 -13.11
CA ASN A 75 1.55 -4.16 -11.74
C ASN A 75 1.53 -2.67 -11.46
N ASP A 76 0.89 -2.30 -10.35
CA ASP A 76 1.01 -0.98 -9.75
C ASP A 76 2.05 -1.00 -8.62
N GLU A 77 2.70 0.12 -8.38
CA GLU A 77 3.82 0.25 -7.42
C GLU A 77 4.91 -0.84 -7.55
N ALA A 78 5.25 -1.19 -8.79
CA ALA A 78 6.12 -2.32 -9.13
C ALA A 78 7.58 -2.20 -8.62
N HIS A 79 7.94 -1.07 -8.01
CA HIS A 79 9.25 -0.94 -7.34
C HIS A 79 9.42 -1.92 -6.19
N HIS A 80 8.34 -2.42 -5.58
CA HIS A 80 8.38 -3.45 -4.55
C HIS A 80 8.63 -4.87 -5.10
N THR A 81 8.48 -5.09 -6.40
CA THR A 81 8.48 -6.44 -7.00
C THR A 81 9.59 -6.65 -8.03
N HIS A 82 10.55 -5.74 -8.10
CA HIS A 82 11.61 -5.76 -9.12
C HIS A 82 12.67 -6.86 -8.90
N ASP A 83 12.72 -7.48 -7.72
CA ASP A 83 13.66 -8.58 -7.44
C ASP A 83 13.28 -9.82 -8.28
N PRO A 84 14.16 -10.30 -9.18
CA PRO A 84 13.90 -11.48 -10.02
C PRO A 84 13.53 -12.74 -9.23
N GLU A 85 13.99 -12.85 -7.98
CA GLU A 85 13.75 -14.01 -7.10
C GLU A 85 12.55 -13.83 -6.17
N SER A 86 11.83 -12.71 -6.30
CA SER A 86 10.63 -12.43 -5.52
C SER A 86 9.54 -13.49 -5.74
N ALA A 87 8.71 -13.71 -4.71
CA ALA A 87 7.55 -14.58 -4.79
C ALA A 87 6.61 -14.19 -5.94
N TRP A 88 6.53 -12.88 -6.25
CA TRP A 88 5.75 -12.39 -7.36
C TRP A 88 6.29 -12.81 -8.72
N ASN A 89 7.60 -12.63 -8.98
CA ASN A 89 8.20 -13.10 -10.24
C ASN A 89 8.06 -14.63 -10.40
N LYS A 90 8.17 -15.40 -9.32
CA LYS A 90 7.89 -16.85 -9.33
C LYS A 90 6.44 -17.15 -9.69
N THR A 91 5.49 -16.40 -9.14
CA THR A 91 4.05 -16.53 -9.44
C THR A 91 3.76 -16.23 -10.91
N ILE A 92 4.32 -15.15 -11.47
CA ILE A 92 4.17 -14.80 -12.88
C ILE A 92 4.70 -15.91 -13.80
N ARG A 93 5.87 -16.49 -13.48
CA ARG A 93 6.43 -17.63 -14.25
C ARG A 93 5.52 -18.85 -14.17
N ALA A 94 4.98 -19.15 -13.00
CA ALA A 94 4.06 -20.27 -12.84
C ALA A 94 2.73 -20.05 -13.59
N LEU A 95 2.23 -18.80 -13.66
CA LEU A 95 1.09 -18.46 -14.52
C LEU A 95 1.43 -18.66 -16.00
N HIS A 96 2.63 -18.27 -16.44
CA HIS A 96 3.08 -18.45 -17.82
C HIS A 96 3.15 -19.92 -18.22
N GLU A 97 3.72 -20.75 -17.33
CA GLU A 97 3.90 -22.19 -17.57
C GLU A 97 2.59 -22.97 -17.43
N GLY A 98 1.70 -22.57 -16.51
CA GLY A 98 0.45 -23.27 -16.24
C GLY A 98 -0.67 -22.96 -17.22
N HIS A 99 -0.76 -21.72 -17.72
CA HIS A 99 -1.82 -21.29 -18.62
C HIS A 99 -1.60 -21.79 -20.06
N THR A 100 -2.63 -22.33 -20.72
CA THR A 100 -2.53 -22.93 -22.07
C THR A 100 -1.92 -21.98 -23.13
N ALA A 101 -2.35 -20.72 -23.14
CA ALA A 101 -1.83 -19.66 -24.02
C ALA A 101 -0.63 -18.87 -23.44
N GLY A 102 -0.20 -19.15 -22.20
CA GLY A 102 0.84 -18.41 -21.49
C GLY A 102 0.53 -16.93 -21.25
N LEU A 103 1.58 -16.15 -20.99
CA LEU A 103 1.51 -14.68 -20.82
C LEU A 103 1.73 -13.94 -22.13
N SER A 104 0.92 -12.92 -22.39
CA SER A 104 1.09 -11.98 -23.51
C SER A 104 2.08 -10.87 -23.16
N ALA A 105 1.97 -10.27 -21.97
CA ALA A 105 2.85 -9.21 -21.50
C ALA A 105 2.77 -9.02 -19.98
N GLN A 106 3.80 -8.38 -19.43
CA GLN A 106 3.83 -7.81 -18.10
C GLN A 106 4.13 -6.31 -18.22
N LEU A 107 3.31 -5.47 -17.62
CA LEU A 107 3.46 -4.02 -17.60
C LEU A 107 3.60 -3.53 -16.17
N ASP A 108 4.73 -2.91 -15.87
CA ASP A 108 5.07 -2.43 -14.53
C ASP A 108 4.97 -0.90 -14.48
N PHE A 109 4.18 -0.38 -13.55
CA PHE A 109 4.04 1.05 -13.27
C PHE A 109 4.59 1.36 -11.89
N SER A 110 5.37 2.44 -11.79
CA SER A 110 5.95 2.88 -10.51
C SER A 110 6.34 4.36 -10.55
N ALA A 111 6.11 5.08 -9.46
CA ALA A 111 6.61 6.44 -9.26
C ALA A 111 8.09 6.48 -8.88
N THR A 112 8.68 5.35 -8.47
CA THR A 112 10.06 5.22 -8.00
C THR A 112 10.81 4.08 -8.71
N PRO A 113 10.95 4.10 -10.06
CA PRO A 113 11.51 2.98 -10.83
C PRO A 113 13.04 2.92 -10.77
N ARG A 114 13.64 2.90 -9.58
CA ARG A 114 15.09 2.95 -9.37
C ARG A 114 15.59 1.77 -8.54
N TYR A 115 16.74 1.23 -8.95
CA TYR A 115 17.52 0.33 -8.11
C TYR A 115 18.07 1.06 -6.88
N SER A 116 18.53 0.30 -5.88
CA SER A 116 19.18 0.82 -4.68
C SER A 116 20.37 1.76 -4.96
N LYS A 117 21.06 1.56 -6.10
CA LYS A 117 22.16 2.40 -6.58
C LYS A 117 21.70 3.66 -7.36
N GLY A 118 20.39 3.89 -7.46
CA GLY A 118 19.79 5.08 -8.07
C GLY A 118 19.58 5.02 -9.59
N ALA A 119 20.12 4.02 -10.29
CA ALA A 119 19.85 3.81 -11.72
C ALA A 119 18.39 3.40 -11.96
N LEU A 120 17.81 3.82 -13.09
CA LEU A 120 16.48 3.36 -13.50
C LEU A 120 16.48 1.85 -13.77
N PHE A 121 15.31 1.21 -13.64
CA PHE A 121 15.16 -0.19 -14.02
C PHE A 121 15.50 -0.42 -15.49
N ALA A 122 16.18 -1.54 -15.79
CA ALA A 122 16.79 -1.80 -17.10
C ALA A 122 15.78 -1.77 -18.27
N TRP A 123 14.52 -2.14 -18.02
CA TRP A 123 13.45 -2.25 -19.02
C TRP A 123 12.44 -1.08 -18.96
N THR A 124 12.87 0.08 -18.47
CA THR A 124 12.03 1.28 -18.47
C THR A 124 11.81 1.77 -19.91
N ILE A 125 10.61 1.56 -20.45
CA ILE A 125 10.26 1.95 -21.84
C ILE A 125 9.74 3.38 -21.96
N SER A 126 9.22 3.94 -20.85
CA SER A 126 8.69 5.30 -20.79
C SER A 126 8.91 5.85 -19.39
N ASP A 127 9.26 7.13 -19.30
CA ASP A 127 9.39 7.87 -18.04
C ASP A 127 8.69 9.22 -18.21
N TYR A 128 7.95 9.63 -17.17
CA TYR A 128 7.27 10.92 -17.12
C TYR A 128 7.72 11.67 -15.85
N PRO A 129 8.81 12.47 -15.94
CA PRO A 129 9.45 13.03 -14.77
C PRO A 129 8.55 14.00 -13.99
N LEU A 130 8.73 14.05 -12.66
CA LEU A 130 8.00 14.97 -11.77
C LEU A 130 8.04 16.43 -12.24
N LYS A 131 9.18 16.89 -12.77
CA LYS A 131 9.34 18.25 -13.32
C LYS A 131 8.36 18.51 -14.48
N GLN A 132 8.16 17.54 -15.34
CA GLN A 132 7.23 17.65 -16.47
C GLN A 132 5.78 17.62 -15.97
N ALA A 133 5.46 16.69 -15.05
CA ALA A 133 4.14 16.62 -14.42
C ALA A 133 3.72 17.94 -13.73
N ILE A 134 4.68 18.64 -13.10
CA ILE A 134 4.46 19.96 -12.50
C ILE A 134 4.20 21.04 -13.57
N ARG A 135 4.94 21.02 -14.68
CA ARG A 135 4.79 21.99 -15.77
C ARG A 135 3.45 21.84 -16.49
N ASP A 136 3.01 20.61 -16.65
CA ASP A 136 1.76 20.26 -17.32
C ASP A 136 0.55 20.37 -16.37
N ASN A 137 0.78 20.76 -15.11
CA ASN A 137 -0.23 20.88 -14.05
C ASN A 137 -1.02 19.59 -13.79
N ILE A 138 -0.39 18.43 -14.01
CA ILE A 138 -0.95 17.12 -13.67
C ILE A 138 -0.85 16.89 -12.15
N VAL A 139 0.22 17.39 -11.51
CA VAL A 139 0.42 17.31 -10.07
C VAL A 139 0.56 18.70 -9.43
N LYS A 140 0.32 18.77 -8.12
CA LYS A 140 0.50 20.00 -7.34
C LYS A 140 1.97 20.44 -7.33
N ARG A 141 2.18 21.75 -7.23
CA ARG A 141 3.52 22.35 -7.04
C ARG A 141 3.92 22.21 -5.57
N PRO A 142 4.97 21.43 -5.23
CA PRO A 142 5.42 21.35 -3.85
C PRO A 142 6.01 22.70 -3.43
N VAL A 143 5.66 23.15 -2.23
CA VAL A 143 6.25 24.33 -1.59
C VAL A 143 7.22 23.84 -0.52
N LYS A 144 8.49 24.23 -0.65
CA LYS A 144 9.50 23.98 0.39
C LYS A 144 9.59 25.19 1.30
N GLY A 145 9.15 25.05 2.54
CA GLY A 145 9.44 26.03 3.59
C GLY A 145 10.93 26.00 3.90
N ILE A 146 11.59 27.16 3.83
CA ILE A 146 12.96 27.35 4.32
C ILE A 146 12.85 28.18 5.58
N THR A 147 13.50 27.72 6.64
CA THR A 147 13.51 28.40 7.92
C THR A 147 14.93 28.35 8.49
N ASP A 148 15.36 29.44 9.11
CA ASP A 148 16.64 29.54 9.82
C ASP A 148 16.48 29.18 11.31
N ILE A 149 15.32 28.64 11.67
CA ILE A 149 15.02 28.15 13.01
C ILE A 149 15.88 26.90 13.29
N GLY A 150 16.87 27.00 14.17
CA GLY A 150 17.73 25.88 14.55
C GLY A 150 17.04 24.85 15.46
N GLU A 151 17.64 23.66 15.57
CA GLU A 151 17.28 22.69 16.61
C GLU A 151 17.65 23.23 17.99
N MET A 152 16.80 22.97 18.99
CA MET A 152 17.14 23.34 20.37
C MET A 152 18.09 22.29 20.98
N PRO A 153 19.10 22.71 21.78
CA PRO A 153 20.01 21.77 22.43
C PRO A 153 19.28 21.04 23.57
N SER A 154 18.72 19.87 23.27
CA SER A 154 18.01 19.02 24.22
C SER A 154 18.04 17.56 23.77
N ASP A 155 18.04 16.64 24.74
CA ASP A 155 17.85 15.20 24.52
C ASP A 155 16.36 14.83 24.44
N ASP A 156 15.47 15.72 24.86
CA ASP A 156 14.03 15.58 24.67
C ASP A 156 13.68 15.93 23.21
N THR A 157 13.17 14.94 22.48
CA THR A 157 12.81 15.05 21.06
C THR A 157 11.81 16.18 20.80
N ALA A 158 10.81 16.33 21.67
CA ALA A 158 9.79 17.34 21.50
C ALA A 158 10.39 18.73 21.66
N ILE A 159 11.24 18.96 22.67
CA ILE A 159 11.96 20.22 22.85
C ILE A 159 12.90 20.48 21.66
N LYS A 160 13.70 19.48 21.27
CA LYS A 160 14.68 19.60 20.19
C LYS A 160 14.07 20.10 18.88
N TYR A 161 12.91 19.54 18.50
CA TYR A 161 12.21 19.83 17.24
C TYR A 161 11.02 20.79 17.37
N GLU A 162 10.70 21.28 18.58
CA GLU A 162 9.54 22.12 18.86
C GLU A 162 9.40 23.32 17.91
N PRO A 163 10.46 24.09 17.63
CA PRO A 163 10.35 25.23 16.73
C PRO A 163 9.91 24.85 15.30
N TYR A 164 10.39 23.72 14.79
CA TYR A 164 9.98 23.19 13.48
C TYR A 164 8.55 22.67 13.49
N ILE A 165 8.17 21.96 14.56
CA ILE A 165 6.82 21.41 14.72
C ILE A 165 5.79 22.54 14.79
N ILE A 166 6.05 23.57 15.59
CA ILE A 166 5.18 24.75 15.67
C ILE A 166 5.05 25.41 14.30
N ALA A 167 6.17 25.66 13.60
CA ALA A 167 6.14 26.25 12.27
C ALA A 167 5.31 25.42 11.27
N GLY A 168 5.42 24.09 11.34
CA GLY A 168 4.62 23.16 10.53
C GLY A 168 3.12 23.23 10.84
N ILE A 169 2.75 23.32 12.13
CA ILE A 169 1.36 23.43 12.58
C ILE A 169 0.76 24.77 12.16
N GLU A 170 1.46 25.88 12.36
CA GLU A 170 0.94 27.20 11.94
C GLU A 170 0.72 27.24 10.43
N ARG A 171 1.68 26.71 9.65
CA ARG A 171 1.53 26.62 8.20
C ARG A 171 0.37 25.72 7.78
N TRP A 172 0.13 24.63 8.50
CA TRP A 172 -1.01 23.75 8.28
C TRP A 172 -2.34 24.45 8.59
N ARG A 173 -2.42 25.23 9.67
CA ARG A 173 -3.60 26.05 10.00
C ARG A 173 -3.92 27.06 8.91
N GLU A 174 -2.91 27.81 8.44
CA GLU A 174 -3.06 28.72 7.31
C GLU A 174 -3.58 27.99 6.06
N TYR A 175 -3.04 26.80 5.78
CA TYR A 175 -3.46 26.02 4.62
C TYR A 175 -4.91 25.52 4.76
N ARG A 176 -5.30 25.07 5.95
CA ARG A 176 -6.68 24.68 6.28
C ARG A 176 -7.66 25.83 6.03
N GLU A 177 -7.33 27.04 6.46
CA GLU A 177 -8.17 28.23 6.24
C GLU A 177 -8.28 28.60 4.76
N GLN A 178 -7.19 28.49 4.00
CA GLN A 178 -7.19 28.77 2.56
C GLN A 178 -7.99 27.75 1.75
N LEU A 179 -8.07 26.50 2.21
CA LEU A 179 -8.85 25.44 1.55
C LEU A 179 -10.33 25.48 1.94
N ALA A 180 -10.69 26.07 3.09
CA ALA A 180 -12.07 26.09 3.58
C ALA A 180 -13.12 26.62 2.57
N PRO A 181 -12.82 27.61 1.71
CA PRO A 181 -13.79 28.11 0.72
C PRO A 181 -13.95 27.21 -0.51
N ILE A 182 -13.08 26.21 -0.72
CA ILE A 182 -13.05 25.40 -1.95
C ILE A 182 -14.20 24.39 -1.98
N ASP A 183 -14.64 23.91 -0.81
CA ASP A 183 -15.71 22.92 -0.68
C ASP A 183 -16.81 23.43 0.27
N LYS A 184 -18.05 23.02 0.01
CA LYS A 184 -19.19 23.24 0.91
C LYS A 184 -19.07 22.44 2.20
N ASN A 185 -18.35 21.31 2.16
CA ASN A 185 -17.96 20.54 3.34
C ASN A 185 -16.43 20.48 3.43
N PRO A 186 -15.77 21.51 3.98
CA PRO A 186 -14.32 21.62 3.93
C PRO A 186 -13.63 20.52 4.75
N LYS A 187 -12.98 19.62 4.03
CA LYS A 187 -12.10 18.59 4.58
C LYS A 187 -10.84 19.22 5.16
N LYS A 188 -10.39 18.78 6.33
CA LYS A 188 -9.12 19.25 6.90
C LYS A 188 -7.95 18.60 6.16
N PRO A 189 -6.95 19.37 5.73
CA PRO A 189 -5.73 18.78 5.17
C PRO A 189 -5.04 17.91 6.24
N LEU A 190 -4.38 16.84 5.81
CA LEU A 190 -3.59 16.01 6.71
C LEU A 190 -2.20 16.62 6.94
N LEU A 191 -1.72 16.59 8.19
CA LEU A 191 -0.36 16.95 8.56
C LEU A 191 0.46 15.68 8.83
N PHE A 192 1.49 15.45 8.01
CA PHE A 192 2.43 14.35 8.23
C PHE A 192 3.71 14.87 8.88
N ILE A 193 4.10 14.25 10.00
CA ILE A 193 5.38 14.50 10.68
C ILE A 193 6.17 13.20 10.65
N MET A 194 7.29 13.20 9.91
CA MET A 194 8.13 12.02 9.72
C MET A 194 9.35 12.10 10.63
N MET A 195 9.54 11.10 11.49
CA MET A 195 10.68 10.97 12.40
C MET A 195 11.57 9.79 11.99
N ASN A 196 12.84 9.83 12.39
CA ASN A 196 13.80 8.78 12.05
C ASN A 196 13.71 7.56 12.97
N LYS A 197 13.24 7.74 14.21
CA LYS A 197 13.09 6.66 15.20
C LYS A 197 11.66 6.55 15.68
N THR A 198 11.24 5.32 15.98
CA THR A 198 9.90 5.04 16.54
C THR A 198 9.66 5.79 17.84
N LYS A 199 10.63 5.77 18.77
CA LYS A 199 10.54 6.53 20.02
C LYS A 199 10.37 8.04 19.80
N GLU A 200 11.05 8.61 18.80
CA GLU A 200 10.92 10.03 18.47
C GLU A 200 9.49 10.33 17.97
N ALA A 201 8.90 9.45 17.15
CA ALA A 201 7.52 9.57 16.70
C ALA A 201 6.51 9.49 17.86
N ASP A 202 6.70 8.55 18.79
CA ASP A 202 5.89 8.42 20.00
C ASP A 202 5.97 9.68 20.89
N ASP A 203 7.19 10.18 21.13
CA ASP A 203 7.44 11.38 21.94
C ASP A 203 6.75 12.62 21.33
N ILE A 204 6.87 12.80 20.00
CA ILE A 204 6.19 13.89 19.29
C ILE A 204 4.67 13.71 19.32
N GLY A 205 4.16 12.50 19.10
CA GLY A 205 2.72 12.22 19.17
C GLY A 205 2.13 12.54 20.54
N ALA A 206 2.82 12.16 21.62
CA ALA A 206 2.44 12.50 22.98
C ALA A 206 2.49 14.02 23.25
N TYR A 207 3.53 14.69 22.76
CA TYR A 207 3.66 16.14 22.86
C TYR A 207 2.51 16.88 22.18
N LEU A 208 2.15 16.49 20.95
CA LEU A 208 1.05 17.12 20.20
C LEU A 208 -0.29 16.97 20.93
N ARG A 209 -0.60 15.75 21.41
CA ARG A 209 -1.83 15.48 22.19
C ARG A 209 -1.91 16.32 23.47
N ARG A 210 -0.78 16.57 24.13
CA ARG A 210 -0.72 17.35 25.37
C ARG A 210 -0.78 18.85 25.12
N LYS A 211 -0.04 19.35 24.14
CA LYS A 211 0.13 20.80 23.90
C LYS A 211 -1.03 21.39 23.10
N PHE A 212 -1.61 20.61 22.19
CA PHE A 212 -2.66 21.03 21.28
C PHE A 212 -3.84 20.04 21.31
N PRO A 213 -4.48 19.83 22.47
CA PRO A 213 -5.47 18.77 22.64
C PRO A 213 -6.67 18.91 21.71
N ASP A 214 -7.11 20.14 21.42
CA ASP A 214 -8.26 20.40 20.55
C ASP A 214 -8.04 19.94 19.10
N GLU A 215 -6.80 20.00 18.63
CA GLU A 215 -6.44 19.65 17.25
C GLU A 215 -5.89 18.24 17.12
N PHE A 216 -5.23 17.71 18.16
CA PHE A 216 -4.43 16.49 18.05
C PHE A 216 -4.77 15.39 19.09
N ALA A 217 -5.62 15.63 20.10
CA ALA A 217 -5.98 14.59 21.08
C ALA A 217 -6.91 13.49 20.52
N GLY A 218 -6.99 12.37 21.25
CA GLY A 218 -7.82 11.22 20.87
C GLY A 218 -7.42 10.65 19.52
N ASP A 219 -8.43 10.34 18.71
CA ASP A 219 -8.27 9.72 17.39
C ASP A 219 -7.93 10.72 16.27
N LYS A 220 -7.53 11.95 16.63
CA LYS A 220 -7.08 12.98 15.67
C LYS A 220 -5.60 12.84 15.31
N THR A 221 -4.82 12.09 16.10
CA THR A 221 -3.40 11.82 15.84
C THR A 221 -3.17 10.32 15.77
N LEU A 222 -2.66 9.87 14.63
CA LEU A 222 -2.20 8.51 14.40
C LEU A 222 -0.67 8.48 14.35
N VAL A 223 -0.06 7.56 15.11
CA VAL A 223 1.39 7.32 15.08
C VAL A 223 1.59 5.96 14.40
N ILE A 224 2.29 5.95 13.26
CA ILE A 224 2.54 4.75 12.47
C ILE A 224 4.03 4.46 12.51
N HIS A 225 4.39 3.23 12.86
CA HIS A 225 5.77 2.76 12.82
C HIS A 225 6.02 1.89 11.61
N THR A 226 7.15 2.10 10.95
CA THR A 226 7.66 1.20 9.92
C THR A 226 8.83 0.40 10.45
N ASP A 227 9.01 -0.80 9.89
CA ASP A 227 10.18 -1.62 10.12
C ASP A 227 11.36 -1.16 9.24
N ARG A 228 12.49 -1.88 9.33
CA ARG A 228 13.69 -1.56 8.55
C ARG A 228 13.53 -1.75 7.04
N LYS A 229 12.48 -2.45 6.59
CA LYS A 229 12.12 -2.65 5.18
C LYS A 229 11.10 -1.60 4.71
N GLY A 230 10.64 -0.72 5.59
CA GLY A 230 9.62 0.28 5.31
C GLY A 230 8.19 -0.27 5.40
N GLU A 231 8.00 -1.49 5.89
CA GLU A 231 6.69 -2.09 6.08
C GLU A 231 6.07 -1.60 7.39
N VAL A 232 4.78 -1.27 7.39
CA VAL A 232 4.06 -0.87 8.60
C VAL A 232 4.08 -2.01 9.61
N SER A 233 4.35 -1.68 10.89
CA SER A 233 4.40 -2.66 11.97
C SER A 233 3.07 -3.42 12.08
N LYS A 234 3.12 -4.73 12.32
CA LYS A 234 1.89 -5.56 12.46
C LYS A 234 0.95 -5.03 13.55
N LYS A 235 1.50 -4.38 14.57
CA LYS A 235 0.74 -3.78 15.67
C LYS A 235 -0.14 -2.61 15.18
N ASP A 236 0.41 -1.78 14.28
CA ASP A 236 -0.24 -0.55 13.83
C ASP A 236 -0.98 -0.76 12.49
N LEU A 237 -0.81 -1.91 11.85
CA LEU A 237 -1.28 -2.16 10.48
C LEU A 237 -2.80 -2.07 10.33
N GLU A 238 -3.57 -2.67 11.23
CA GLU A 238 -5.04 -2.66 11.16
C GLU A 238 -5.61 -1.26 11.39
N ASP A 239 -5.06 -0.54 12.39
CA ASP A 239 -5.44 0.85 12.66
C ASP A 239 -5.06 1.77 11.50
N ALA A 240 -3.88 1.60 10.92
CA ALA A 240 -3.43 2.35 9.75
C ALA A 240 -4.30 2.07 8.50
N ARG A 241 -4.70 0.81 8.28
CA ARG A 241 -5.62 0.42 7.20
C ARG A 241 -6.99 1.04 7.39
N LYS A 242 -7.52 0.98 8.61
CA LYS A 242 -8.80 1.59 8.96
C LYS A 242 -8.75 3.09 8.72
N ALA A 243 -7.73 3.77 9.25
CA ALA A 243 -7.54 5.20 9.05
C ALA A 243 -7.43 5.55 7.56
N ALA A 244 -6.60 4.84 6.78
CA ALA A 244 -6.47 5.10 5.34
C ALA A 244 -7.78 4.94 4.57
N LYS A 245 -8.64 3.99 4.96
CA LYS A 245 -9.95 3.77 4.33
C LYS A 245 -10.99 4.81 4.75
N GLU A 246 -10.94 5.26 5.99
CA GLU A 246 -11.96 6.12 6.59
C GLU A 246 -11.60 7.60 6.57
N VAL A 247 -10.34 7.97 6.28
CA VAL A 247 -9.85 9.34 6.42
C VAL A 247 -10.62 10.35 5.57
N ASP A 248 -11.15 9.96 4.43
CA ASP A 248 -11.91 10.87 3.55
C ASP A 248 -13.41 10.91 3.88
N LEU A 249 -13.90 10.10 4.82
CA LEU A 249 -15.30 10.10 5.26
C LEU A 249 -15.63 11.35 6.08
N ASP A 250 -16.89 11.77 6.06
CA ASP A 250 -17.35 12.97 6.80
C ASP A 250 -17.27 12.80 8.33
N GLU A 251 -17.29 11.56 8.82
CA GLU A 251 -17.21 11.24 10.26
C GLU A 251 -15.76 11.04 10.76
N SER A 252 -14.77 11.16 9.87
CA SER A 252 -13.36 11.00 10.23
C SER A 252 -12.94 12.01 11.29
N SER A 253 -12.43 11.53 12.42
CA SER A 253 -11.82 12.42 13.43
C SER A 253 -10.50 13.03 12.95
N ILE A 254 -9.84 12.38 11.98
CA ILE A 254 -8.53 12.78 11.45
C ILE A 254 -8.67 13.92 10.43
N ASN A 255 -9.79 13.94 9.68
CA ASN A 255 -10.06 14.87 8.57
C ASN A 255 -11.30 15.73 8.87
#